data_AF-A0AAU7A835-F1
#
_entry.id   AF-A0AAU7A835-F1
#
_cell.length_a   1.000
_cell.length_b   1.000
_cell.length_c   1.000
_cell.angle_alpha   90.00
_cell.angle_beta   90.00
_cell.angle_gamma   90.00
#
_symmetry.space_group_name_H-M   'P 1'
#
loop_
_entity.id
_entity.type
_entity.pdbx_description
1 polymer ?
#
loop_
_entity_poly.entity_id
_entity_poly.type
_entity_poly.pdbx_seq_one_letter_code
_entity_poly.pdbx_strand_id
1 'polypeptide(L)'
;MLVDVLAPVSAQELAVITSFPPRMTEAYADLWAKRGPASQIRVLHKNTVAAIDEIARGNERRFDVFMVSSPEAFELLARKGAFAPERVCGEGPTSVEPFALSSVGWTRRTDSELFMPGEWNDLLRAPYQDKIAMARPARSGSTHIMIEHLSQRR
;
A
#
# COMPACT_ATOMS: atom_id res chain seq x y z
N MET A 1 28.76 39.37 -14.34
CA MET A 1 28.13 38.29 -15.11
C MET A 1 27.00 37.75 -14.23
N LEU A 2 25.76 37.91 -14.68
CA LEU A 2 24.54 37.73 -13.89
C LEU A 2 24.39 36.30 -13.37
N VAL A 3 23.88 36.21 -12.16
CA VAL A 3 23.37 35.00 -11.52
C VAL A 3 22.11 34.58 -12.28
N ASP A 4 22.11 33.38 -12.85
CA ASP A 4 20.91 32.79 -13.46
C ASP A 4 19.99 32.29 -12.34
N VAL A 5 19.21 33.22 -11.82
CA VAL A 5 18.18 33.02 -10.81
C VAL A 5 16.89 32.73 -11.57
N LEU A 6 16.34 31.52 -11.34
CA LEU A 6 14.99 31.06 -11.70
C LEU A 6 14.83 30.46 -13.11
N ALA A 7 15.33 29.23 -13.28
CA ALA A 7 14.54 28.27 -14.03
C ALA A 7 13.26 27.98 -13.21
N PRO A 8 12.04 28.17 -13.74
CA PRO A 8 10.85 27.72 -13.05
C PRO A 8 10.99 26.21 -12.84
N VAL A 9 10.84 25.76 -11.60
CA VAL A 9 10.62 24.34 -11.30
C VAL A 9 9.38 23.95 -12.09
N SER A 10 9.58 23.27 -13.23
CA SER A 10 8.50 22.59 -13.93
C SER A 10 7.75 21.79 -12.89
N ALA A 11 6.43 21.95 -12.82
CA ALA A 11 5.56 21.22 -11.92
C ALA A 11 5.70 19.71 -12.17
N GLN A 12 6.68 19.10 -11.52
CA GLN A 12 7.02 17.70 -11.72
C GLN A 12 5.89 16.91 -11.07
N GLU A 13 5.17 16.14 -11.88
CA GLU A 13 4.10 15.28 -11.44
C GLU A 13 4.60 14.34 -10.33
N LEU A 14 3.87 14.28 -9.22
CA LEU A 14 4.15 13.36 -8.12
C LEU A 14 3.68 11.95 -8.51
N ALA A 15 4.63 11.04 -8.69
CA ALA A 15 4.38 9.69 -9.14
C ALA A 15 4.28 8.72 -7.95
N VAL A 16 3.12 8.08 -7.80
CA VAL A 16 2.84 7.10 -6.74
C VAL A 16 2.63 5.72 -7.35
N ILE A 17 3.24 4.69 -6.78
CA ILE A 17 2.92 3.30 -7.06
C ILE A 17 2.31 2.66 -5.82
N THR A 18 1.19 1.94 -5.97
CA THR A 18 0.46 1.44 -4.81
C THR A 18 -0.27 0.11 -5.02
N SER A 19 -0.44 -0.64 -3.92
CA SER A 19 -1.31 -1.80 -3.83
C SER A 19 -2.72 -1.49 -3.31
N PHE A 20 -2.99 -0.24 -2.94
CA PHE A 20 -4.30 0.19 -2.47
C PHE A 20 -5.29 0.34 -3.63
N PRO A 21 -6.60 0.21 -3.40
CA PRO A 21 -7.60 0.39 -4.45
C PRO A 21 -7.71 1.87 -4.88
N PRO A 22 -8.13 2.14 -6.14
CA PRO A 22 -8.26 3.51 -6.66
C PRO A 22 -9.03 4.47 -5.76
N ARG A 23 -10.18 4.04 -5.24
CA ARG A 23 -11.02 4.82 -4.31
C ARG A 23 -10.25 5.37 -3.11
N MET A 24 -9.28 4.63 -2.58
CA MET A 24 -8.45 5.10 -1.46
C MET A 24 -7.49 6.21 -1.93
N THR A 25 -6.82 5.99 -3.05
CA THR A 25 -5.84 6.95 -3.58
C THR A 25 -6.48 8.23 -4.13
N GLU A 26 -7.70 8.13 -4.66
CA GLU A 26 -8.49 9.28 -5.13
C GLU A 26 -8.74 10.28 -3.99
N ALA A 27 -9.06 9.81 -2.78
CA ALA A 27 -9.24 10.68 -1.62
C ALA A 27 -7.96 11.50 -1.30
N TYR A 28 -6.78 10.88 -1.44
CA TYR A 28 -5.50 11.58 -1.27
C TYR A 28 -5.22 12.55 -2.42
N ALA A 29 -5.54 12.17 -3.66
CA ALA A 29 -5.41 13.04 -4.83
C ALA A 29 -6.28 14.30 -4.72
N ASP A 30 -7.52 14.14 -4.25
CA ASP A 30 -8.45 15.26 -3.99
C ASP A 30 -7.92 16.19 -2.91
N LEU A 31 -7.40 15.63 -1.81
CA LEU A 31 -6.79 16.42 -0.73
C LEU A 31 -5.54 17.16 -1.20
N TRP A 32 -4.73 16.52 -2.05
CA TRP A 32 -3.57 17.15 -2.67
C TRP A 32 -3.97 18.32 -3.55
N ALA A 33 -4.91 18.12 -4.47
CA ALA A 33 -5.40 19.17 -5.37
C ALA A 33 -5.97 20.38 -4.60
N LYS A 34 -6.69 20.14 -3.50
CA LYS A 34 -7.25 21.20 -2.64
C LYS A 34 -6.20 22.08 -1.96
N ARG A 35 -4.98 21.59 -1.75
CA ARG A 35 -3.88 22.40 -1.20
C ARG A 35 -3.29 23.40 -2.21
N GLY A 36 -3.73 23.34 -3.47
CA GLY A 36 -3.20 24.15 -4.57
C GLY A 36 -1.70 23.96 -4.87
N PRO A 37 -1.12 22.75 -4.77
CA PRO A 37 0.27 22.54 -5.16
C PRO A 37 0.41 22.72 -6.68
N ALA A 38 1.62 23.07 -7.12
CA ALA A 38 1.90 23.19 -8.54
C ALA A 38 1.85 21.84 -9.28
N SER A 39 2.12 20.71 -8.59
CA SER A 39 2.21 19.38 -9.18
C SER A 39 0.90 18.58 -9.15
N GLN A 40 0.66 17.82 -10.21
CA GLN A 40 -0.39 16.79 -10.27
C GLN A 40 0.09 15.47 -9.65
N ILE A 41 -0.85 14.59 -9.27
CA ILE A 41 -0.53 13.22 -8.82
C ILE A 41 -0.84 12.23 -9.93
N ARG A 42 0.12 11.37 -10.26
CA ARG A 42 -0.10 10.16 -11.06
C ARG A 42 0.03 8.93 -10.20
N VAL A 43 -1.01 8.11 -10.21
CA VAL A 43 -1.05 6.87 -9.42
C VAL A 43 -1.01 5.66 -10.36
N LEU A 44 -0.10 4.72 -10.09
CA LEU A 44 -0.09 3.40 -10.71
C LEU A 44 -0.50 2.34 -9.68
N HIS A 45 -1.64 1.69 -9.93
CA HIS A 45 -2.15 0.60 -9.11
C HIS A 45 -1.57 -0.74 -9.58
N LYS A 46 -0.81 -1.40 -8.70
CA LYS A 46 -0.20 -2.71 -8.92
C LYS A 46 -0.36 -3.54 -7.66
N ASN A 47 -0.59 -4.85 -7.80
CA ASN A 47 -0.49 -5.72 -6.62
C ASN A 47 0.93 -5.64 -6.01
N THR A 48 1.06 -6.00 -4.73
CA THR A 48 2.32 -5.86 -3.98
C THR A 48 3.52 -6.49 -4.69
N VAL A 49 3.35 -7.69 -5.27
CA VAL A 49 4.42 -8.39 -5.99
C VAL A 49 4.88 -7.57 -7.20
N ALA A 50 3.95 -7.14 -8.05
CA ALA A 50 4.26 -6.36 -9.24
C ALA A 50 4.83 -4.96 -8.92
N ALA A 51 4.49 -4.40 -7.76
CA ALA A 51 5.03 -3.14 -7.27
C ALA A 51 6.48 -3.29 -6.78
N ILE A 52 6.78 -4.34 -5.99
CA ILE A 52 8.15 -4.69 -5.60
C ILE A 52 9.01 -4.87 -6.84
N ASP A 53 8.51 -5.64 -7.81
CA ASP A 53 9.18 -5.97 -9.06
C ASP A 53 9.51 -4.72 -9.92
N GLU A 54 8.66 -3.70 -9.89
CA GLU A 54 8.91 -2.42 -10.57
C GLU A 54 10.07 -1.67 -9.91
N ILE A 55 10.04 -1.54 -8.58
CA ILE A 55 11.04 -0.77 -7.84
C ILE A 55 12.38 -1.50 -7.81
N ALA A 56 12.38 -2.82 -7.60
CA ALA A 56 13.59 -3.64 -7.52
C ALA A 56 14.37 -3.70 -8.86
N ARG A 57 13.72 -3.43 -10.00
CA ARG A 57 14.38 -3.33 -11.31
C ARG A 57 15.02 -1.96 -11.58
N GLY A 58 14.97 -1.03 -10.62
CA GLY A 58 15.63 0.26 -10.71
C GLY A 58 14.68 1.46 -10.89
N ASN A 59 13.36 1.26 -10.79
CA ASN A 59 12.38 2.36 -10.80
C ASN A 59 12.52 3.29 -12.03
N GLU A 60 12.64 2.73 -13.24
CA GLU A 60 12.83 3.52 -14.48
C GLU A 60 11.73 4.56 -14.73
N ARG A 61 10.50 4.26 -14.27
CA ARG A 61 9.34 5.16 -14.34
C ARG A 61 9.34 6.28 -13.29
N ARG A 62 10.39 6.34 -12.46
CA ARG A 62 10.65 7.37 -11.45
C ARG A 62 9.46 7.62 -10.54
N PHE A 63 9.00 6.58 -9.84
CA PHE A 63 8.04 6.73 -8.75
C PHE A 63 8.71 7.41 -7.56
N ASP A 64 8.07 8.44 -7.04
CA ASP A 64 8.52 9.20 -5.87
C ASP A 64 8.04 8.55 -4.57
N VAL A 65 6.83 7.96 -4.60
CA VAL A 65 6.19 7.35 -3.43
C VAL A 65 5.83 5.90 -3.71
N PHE A 66 6.34 5.00 -2.87
CA PHE A 66 5.94 3.61 -2.81
C PHE A 66 5.00 3.39 -1.63
N MET A 67 3.73 3.08 -1.90
CA MET A 67 2.68 2.99 -0.88
C MET A 67 1.98 1.63 -0.94
N VAL A 68 2.33 0.69 -0.06
CA VAL A 68 1.73 -0.65 -0.06
C VAL A 68 1.30 -1.09 1.33
N SER A 69 0.41 -2.08 1.41
CA SER A 69 -0.11 -2.61 2.67
C SER A 69 0.77 -3.69 3.32
N SER A 70 1.84 -4.14 2.66
CA SER A 70 2.73 -5.19 3.16
C SER A 70 4.01 -4.59 3.75
N PRO A 71 4.27 -4.73 5.07
CA PRO A 71 5.52 -4.27 5.67
C PRO A 71 6.74 -5.03 5.13
N GLU A 72 6.58 -6.31 4.78
CA GLU A 72 7.65 -7.15 4.20
C GLU A 72 8.20 -6.58 2.88
N ALA A 73 7.33 -5.94 2.07
CA ALA A 73 7.75 -5.30 0.83
C ALA A 73 8.81 -4.21 1.08
N PHE A 74 8.68 -3.46 2.17
CA PHE A 74 9.63 -2.42 2.54
C PHE A 74 10.96 -3.04 3.01
N GLU A 75 10.93 -4.09 3.83
CA GLU A 75 12.15 -4.80 4.24
C GLU A 75 12.94 -5.36 3.06
N LEU A 76 12.25 -5.94 2.08
CA LEU A 76 12.89 -6.50 0.89
C LEU A 76 13.54 -5.42 0.02
N LEU A 77 12.87 -4.29 -0.18
CA LEU A 77 13.37 -3.18 -0.98
C LEU A 77 14.48 -2.39 -0.26
N ALA A 78 14.40 -2.26 1.08
CA ALA A 78 15.44 -1.64 1.90
C ALA A 78 16.77 -2.41 1.80
N ARG A 79 16.74 -3.74 1.86
CA ARG A 79 17.93 -4.61 1.66
C ARG A 79 18.59 -4.44 0.28
N LYS A 80 17.83 -3.95 -0.70
CA LYS A 80 18.32 -3.64 -2.06
C LYS A 80 18.77 -2.19 -2.23
N GLY A 81 18.71 -1.37 -1.18
CA GLY A 81 19.03 0.05 -1.26
C GLY A 81 18.09 0.84 -2.16
N ALA A 82 16.83 0.39 -2.31
CA ALA A 82 15.90 0.95 -3.27
C ALA A 82 15.19 2.23 -2.79
N PHE A 83 15.33 2.59 -1.52
CA PHE A 83 14.76 3.81 -0.95
C PHE A 83 15.80 4.92 -0.86
N ALA A 84 15.32 6.17 -0.95
CA ALA A 84 16.17 7.33 -0.76
C ALA A 84 16.79 7.33 0.65
N PRO A 85 17.98 7.95 0.85
CA PRO A 85 18.57 8.13 2.17
C PRO A 85 17.61 8.86 3.12
N GLU A 86 17.71 8.56 4.42
CA GLU A 86 16.94 9.29 5.42
C GLU A 86 17.21 10.79 5.32
N ARG A 87 16.19 11.60 5.60
CA ARG A 87 16.31 13.07 5.63
C ARG A 87 16.78 13.71 4.32
N VAL A 88 16.62 13.02 3.19
CA VAL A 88 16.89 13.61 1.86
C VAL A 88 16.10 14.91 1.61
N CYS A 89 14.95 15.08 2.30
CA CYS A 89 14.10 16.26 2.28
C CYS A 89 14.26 17.17 3.52
N GLY A 90 15.38 17.10 4.26
CA GLY A 90 15.60 17.86 5.50
C GLY A 90 14.98 17.19 6.74
N GLU A 91 14.36 17.96 7.64
CA GLU A 91 13.65 17.44 8.83
C GLU A 91 12.34 16.67 8.51
N GLY A 92 12.20 16.20 7.28
CA GLY A 92 11.07 15.41 6.81
C GLY A 92 11.04 13.99 7.38
N PRO A 93 10.01 13.20 6.98
CA PRO A 93 9.87 11.81 7.38
C PRO A 93 11.12 10.97 7.02
N THR A 94 11.32 9.88 7.75
CA THR A 94 12.34 8.89 7.36
C THR A 94 11.99 8.25 6.01
N SER A 95 12.89 7.43 5.47
CA SER A 95 12.72 6.82 4.15
C SER A 95 11.47 5.92 4.06
N VAL A 96 10.99 5.38 5.18
CA VAL A 96 9.81 4.53 5.28
C VAL A 96 9.05 4.86 6.56
N GLU A 97 7.77 5.22 6.44
CA GLU A 97 6.93 5.60 7.59
C GLU A 97 5.58 4.85 7.58
N PRO A 98 5.12 4.33 8.73
CA PRO A 98 3.77 3.81 8.85
C PRO A 98 2.77 4.98 8.87
N PHE A 99 1.81 4.97 7.95
CA PHE A 99 0.78 6.02 7.86
C PHE A 99 -0.63 5.52 8.18
N ALA A 100 -0.83 4.19 8.33
CA ALA A 100 -2.12 3.58 8.57
C ALA A 100 -2.01 2.33 9.44
N LEU A 101 -3.04 2.09 10.24
CA LEU A 101 -3.26 0.87 11.01
C LEU A 101 -4.45 0.12 10.41
N SER A 102 -4.30 -1.19 10.26
CA SER A 102 -5.39 -2.06 9.80
C SER A 102 -5.43 -3.32 10.64
N SER A 103 -6.63 -3.88 10.80
CA SER A 103 -6.86 -5.17 11.42
C SER A 103 -7.39 -6.16 10.38
N VAL A 104 -7.26 -7.45 10.69
CA VAL A 104 -7.80 -8.52 9.87
C VAL A 104 -9.04 -9.07 10.54
N GLY A 105 -10.08 -9.32 9.75
CA GLY A 105 -11.35 -9.86 10.22
C GLY A 105 -12.18 -10.37 9.05
N TRP A 106 -13.45 -10.64 9.32
CA TRP A 106 -14.42 -11.08 8.32
C TRP A 106 -15.46 -9.99 8.06
N THR A 107 -16.03 -10.03 6.86
CA THR A 107 -17.23 -9.26 6.53
C THR A 107 -18.29 -10.22 6.04
N ARG A 108 -19.55 -9.84 6.23
CA ARG A 108 -20.69 -10.61 5.74
C ARG A 108 -21.30 -9.88 4.56
N ARG A 109 -21.65 -10.61 3.50
CA ARG A 109 -22.47 -10.06 2.41
C ARG A 109 -23.79 -9.55 2.97
N THR A 110 -24.32 -8.47 2.40
CA THR A 110 -25.58 -7.87 2.86
C THR A 110 -26.79 -8.77 2.65
N ASP A 111 -26.71 -9.70 1.71
CA ASP A 111 -27.75 -10.69 1.36
C ASP A 111 -27.60 -12.04 2.08
N SER A 112 -26.62 -12.19 2.97
CA SER A 112 -26.36 -13.46 3.66
C SER A 112 -27.21 -13.61 4.92
N GLU A 113 -27.93 -14.72 5.01
CA GLU A 113 -28.69 -15.13 6.21
C GLU A 113 -27.81 -15.74 7.31
N LEU A 114 -26.53 -16.01 7.03
CA LEU A 114 -25.62 -16.53 8.05
C LEU A 114 -25.47 -15.54 9.22
N PHE A 115 -25.43 -16.10 10.42
CA PHE A 115 -25.05 -15.35 11.62
C PHE A 115 -23.62 -14.81 11.46
N MET A 116 -23.36 -13.64 12.05
CA MET A 116 -22.01 -13.07 12.04
C MET A 116 -21.14 -13.85 13.05
N PRO A 117 -20.01 -14.46 12.65
CA PRO A 117 -19.09 -15.09 13.58
C PRO A 117 -18.65 -14.09 14.66
N GLY A 118 -18.52 -14.55 15.91
CA GLY A 118 -18.02 -13.75 17.04
C GLY A 118 -16.51 -13.93 17.22
N GLU A 119 -15.97 -15.11 16.88
CA GLU A 119 -14.55 -15.43 16.97
C GLU A 119 -14.07 -16.25 15.75
N TRP A 120 -12.76 -16.36 15.57
CA TRP A 120 -12.15 -17.09 14.45
C TRP A 120 -12.58 -18.56 14.40
N ASN A 121 -12.75 -19.21 15.56
CA ASN A 121 -13.14 -20.63 15.63
C ASN A 121 -14.59 -20.88 15.19
N ASP A 122 -15.46 -19.86 15.24
CA ASP A 122 -16.83 -20.00 14.76
C ASP A 122 -16.88 -20.33 13.26
N LEU A 123 -15.90 -19.84 12.50
CA LEU A 123 -15.76 -20.09 11.05
C LEU A 123 -15.54 -21.58 10.72
N LEU A 124 -15.16 -22.41 11.68
CA LEU A 124 -14.98 -23.85 11.50
C LEU A 124 -16.29 -24.64 11.58
N ARG A 125 -17.39 -24.00 12.02
CA ARG A 125 -18.68 -24.68 12.21
C ARG A 125 -19.37 -25.00 10.88
N ALA A 126 -20.16 -26.07 10.90
CA ALA A 126 -20.92 -26.56 9.74
C ALA A 126 -21.70 -25.49 8.94
N PRO A 127 -22.35 -24.49 9.57
CA PRO A 127 -23.10 -23.47 8.81
C PRO A 127 -22.26 -22.64 7.83
N TYR A 128 -20.94 -22.51 8.07
CA TYR A 128 -20.02 -21.70 7.27
C TYR A 128 -19.24 -22.50 6.22
N GLN A 129 -19.38 -23.83 6.20
CA GLN A 129 -18.74 -24.69 5.19
C GLN A 129 -19.14 -24.25 3.78
N ASP A 130 -18.15 -24.18 2.88
CA ASP A 130 -18.28 -23.73 1.49
C ASP A 130 -18.84 -22.31 1.29
N LYS A 131 -18.93 -21.50 2.36
CA LYS A 131 -19.48 -20.13 2.34
C LYS A 131 -18.47 -19.05 2.74
N ILE A 132 -17.21 -19.44 2.98
CA ILE A 132 -16.12 -18.52 3.29
C ILE A 132 -15.29 -18.28 2.04
N ALA A 133 -15.04 -17.02 1.73
CA ALA A 133 -14.14 -16.62 0.67
C ALA A 133 -13.04 -15.70 1.23
N MET A 134 -11.82 -15.88 0.74
CA MET A 134 -10.67 -15.04 1.01
C MET A 134 -9.81 -14.93 -0.25
N ALA A 135 -8.96 -13.91 -0.34
CA ALA A 135 -7.99 -13.84 -1.42
C ALA A 135 -7.04 -15.04 -1.38
N ARG A 136 -6.47 -15.44 -2.52
CA ARG A 136 -5.49 -16.54 -2.56
C ARG A 136 -4.19 -16.08 -1.87
N PRO A 137 -3.68 -16.78 -0.83
CA PRO A 137 -2.45 -16.39 -0.13
C PRO A 137 -1.26 -16.13 -1.08
N ALA A 138 -1.07 -16.99 -2.08
CA ALA A 138 0.00 -16.85 -3.08
C ALA A 138 -0.05 -15.55 -3.92
N ARG A 139 -1.15 -14.79 -3.88
CA ARG A 139 -1.33 -13.54 -4.61
C ARG A 139 -1.66 -12.35 -3.70
N SER A 140 -1.66 -12.54 -2.39
CA SER A 140 -2.05 -11.54 -1.40
C SER A 140 -1.19 -11.65 -0.14
N GLY A 141 -0.22 -10.74 0.00
CA GLY A 141 0.70 -10.73 1.14
C GLY A 141 -0.02 -10.54 2.49
N SER A 142 -1.07 -9.72 2.55
CA SER A 142 -1.88 -9.56 3.77
C SER A 142 -2.60 -10.85 4.16
N THR A 143 -3.08 -11.60 3.17
CA THR A 143 -3.73 -12.89 3.39
C THR A 143 -2.73 -13.97 3.78
N HIS A 144 -1.54 -13.96 3.18
CA HIS A 144 -0.45 -14.85 3.58
C HIS A 144 -0.09 -14.65 5.06
N ILE A 145 0.19 -13.42 5.47
CA ILE A 145 0.51 -13.07 6.87
C ILE A 145 -0.64 -13.42 7.83
N MET A 146 -1.90 -13.18 7.43
CA MET A 146 -3.06 -13.59 8.23
C MET A 146 -3.05 -15.10 8.53
N ILE A 147 -2.82 -15.93 7.51
CA ILE A 147 -2.81 -17.39 7.65
C ILE A 147 -1.63 -17.85 8.52
N GLU A 148 -0.45 -17.27 8.34
CA GLU A 148 0.72 -17.56 9.19
C GLU A 148 0.43 -17.23 10.65
N HIS A 149 -0.13 -16.05 10.93
CA HIS A 149 -0.48 -15.66 12.30
C HIS A 149 -1.55 -16.54 12.93
N LEU A 150 -2.59 -16.92 12.19
CA LEU A 150 -3.62 -17.84 12.70
C LEU A 150 -3.05 -19.23 12.99
N SER A 151 -2.09 -19.69 12.17
CA SER A 151 -1.45 -21.00 12.35
C SER A 151 -0.47 -21.03 13.53
N GLN A 152 0.23 -19.92 13.78
CA GLN A 152 1.17 -19.78 14.90
C GLN A 152 0.48 -19.64 16.27
N ARG A 153 -0.80 -19.24 16.29
CA ARG A 153 -1.59 -19.06 17.53
C ARG A 153 -2.36 -20.32 17.96
N ARG A 154 -2.07 -21.47 17.35
CA ARG A 154 -2.56 -22.78 17.81
C ARG A 154 -1.75 -23.31 18.98
#